data_AF-A0A1B9KZD4-F1
#
_entry.id   AF-A0A1B9KZD4-F1
#
_cell.length_a   1.000
_cell.length_b   1.000
_cell.length_c   1.000
_cell.angle_alpha   90.00
_cell.angle_beta   90.00
_cell.angle_gamma   90.00
#
_symmetry.space_group_name_H-M   'P 1'
#
loop_
_entity.id
_entity.type
_entity.pdbx_description
1 polymer ?
#
loop_
_entity_poly.entity_id
_entity_poly.type
_entity_poly.pdbx_seq_one_letter_code
_entity_poly.pdbx_strand_id
1 'polypeptide(L)' 'MKKLTEQPLTKVKNGIYTARLQDGTNITLRNVSNSNTGARWTIDIKNNPTLINLHRGLRTGAEIKFK' A
#
# COMPACT_ATOMS: atom_id res chain seq x y z
N MET A 1 -22.60 -8.94 -6.65
CA MET A 1 -21.44 -8.05 -6.43
C MET A 1 -20.68 -8.53 -5.21
N LYS A 2 -19.35 -8.70 -5.30
CA LYS A 2 -18.50 -9.02 -4.15
C LYS A 2 -18.46 -7.78 -3.25
N LYS A 3 -19.00 -7.85 -2.04
CA LYS A 3 -18.94 -6.75 -1.07
C LYS A 3 -17.46 -6.51 -0.76
N LEU A 4 -16.91 -5.38 -1.22
CA LEU A 4 -15.58 -4.95 -0.80
C LEU A 4 -15.73 -4.61 0.68
N THR A 5 -15.11 -5.41 1.55
CA THR A 5 -15.06 -5.09 2.97
C THR A 5 -14.26 -3.81 3.12
N GLU A 6 -14.92 -2.73 3.52
CA GLU A 6 -14.26 -1.48 3.84
C GLU A 6 -13.37 -1.72 5.07
N GLN A 7 -12.06 -1.84 4.84
CA GLN A 7 -11.08 -1.91 5.91
C GLN A 7 -10.47 -0.51 6.09
N PRO A 8 -10.79 0.20 7.20
CA PRO A 8 -10.27 1.54 7.39
C PRO A 8 -8.75 1.51 7.60
N LEU A 9 -8.10 2.59 7.16
CA LEU A 9 -6.70 2.85 7.48
C LEU A 9 -6.56 3.25 8.95
N THR A 10 -5.61 2.65 9.64
CA THR A 10 -5.26 2.97 11.03
C THR A 10 -3.97 3.77 11.06
N LYS A 11 -3.95 4.88 11.82
CA LYS A 11 -2.74 5.68 12.02
C LYS A 11 -1.75 4.91 12.90
N VAL A 12 -0.53 4.71 12.43
CA VAL A 12 0.55 4.06 13.21
C VAL A 12 1.63 5.06 13.65
N LYS A 13 1.83 6.13 12.88
CA LYS A 13 2.72 7.24 13.20
C LYS A 13 2.18 8.51 12.53
N ASN A 14 2.64 9.68 12.95
CA ASN A 14 2.42 10.91 12.20
C ASN A 14 2.82 10.72 10.74
N GLY A 15 1.83 10.88 9.86
CA GLY A 15 2.03 10.74 8.43
C GLY A 15 2.12 9.32 7.88
N ILE A 16 1.84 8.29 8.68
CA ILE A 16 1.86 6.89 8.26
C ILE A 16 0.59 6.19 8.74
N TYR A 17 -0.12 5.58 7.79
CA TYR A 17 -1.39 4.90 8.01
C TYR A 17 -1.36 3.54 7.32
N THR A 18 -1.93 2.51 7.94
CA THR A 18 -1.88 1.13 7.43
C THR A 18 -3.22 0.43 7.49
N ALA A 19 -3.46 -0.51 6.57
CA ALA A 19 -4.54 -1.48 6.64
C ALA A 19 -4.04 -2.86 6.21
N ARG A 20 -4.56 -3.90 6.87
CA ARG A 20 -4.38 -5.30 6.45
C ARG A 20 -5.73 -5.84 6.00
N LEU A 21 -5.81 -6.22 4.73
CA LEU A 21 -7.02 -6.79 4.14
C LEU A 21 -7.12 -8.29 4.45
N GLN A 22 -8.32 -8.84 4.28
CA GLN A 22 -8.61 -10.25 4.53
C GLN A 22 -7.78 -11.19 3.65
N ASP A 23 -7.42 -10.76 2.44
CA ASP A 23 -6.58 -11.53 1.50
C ASP A 23 -5.08 -11.49 1.83
N GLY A 24 -4.70 -10.87 2.96
CA GLY A 24 -3.33 -10.73 3.41
C GLY A 24 -2.59 -9.52 2.85
N THR A 25 -3.23 -8.76 1.95
CA THR A 25 -2.68 -7.51 1.40
C THR A 25 -2.44 -6.50 2.52
N ASN A 26 -1.24 -5.93 2.55
CA ASN A 26 -0.90 -4.81 3.41
C ASN A 26 -0.84 -3.53 2.59
N ILE A 27 -1.63 -2.53 2.97
CA ILE A 27 -1.61 -1.19 2.39
C ILE A 27 -0.97 -0.25 3.39
N THR A 28 0.00 0.55 2.94
CA THR A 28 0.59 1.63 3.73
C THR A 28 0.50 2.94 2.96
N LEU A 29 -0.17 3.93 3.54
CA LEU A 29 -0.23 5.30 3.05
C LEU A 29 0.75 6.17 3.85
N ARG A 30 1.64 6.88 3.15
CA ARG A 30 2.65 7.76 3.76
C ARG A 30 2.61 9.14 3.13
N ASN A 31 2.68 10.20 3.93
CA ASN A 31 3.06 11.55 3.48
C ASN A 31 4.46 11.97 3.94
N VAL A 32 5.24 10.99 4.42
CA VAL A 32 6.64 11.14 4.78
C VAL A 32 7.45 10.40 3.73
N SER A 33 8.14 11.13 2.87
CA SER A 33 9.01 10.54 1.85
C SER A 33 10.40 10.28 2.43
N ASN A 34 10.88 9.04 2.31
CA ASN A 34 12.28 8.70 2.62
C ASN A 34 13.17 8.74 1.37
N SER A 35 12.69 9.33 0.26
CA SER A 35 13.39 9.27 -1.03
C SER A 35 13.48 10.64 -1.69
N ASN A 36 14.51 10.85 -2.50
CA ASN A 36 14.76 12.08 -3.24
C ASN A 36 13.72 12.38 -4.34
N THR A 37 12.63 11.60 -4.45
CA THR A 37 11.63 11.78 -5.51
C THR A 37 10.63 12.91 -5.25
N GLY A 38 10.63 13.52 -4.06
CA GLY A 38 9.74 14.64 -3.72
C GLY A 38 8.26 14.27 -3.66
N ALA A 39 7.93 12.99 -3.46
CA ALA A 39 6.54 12.54 -3.43
C ALA A 39 5.83 13.04 -2.16
N ARG A 40 4.69 13.71 -2.33
CA ARG A 40 3.83 14.20 -1.24
C ARG A 40 3.02 13.08 -0.61
N TRP A 41 2.64 12.08 -1.40
CA TRP A 41 1.96 10.88 -0.95
C TRP A 41 2.54 9.63 -1.60
N THR A 42 2.57 8.53 -0.85
CA THR A 42 3.04 7.22 -1.30
C THR A 42 2.10 6.13 -0.81
N ILE A 43 1.72 5.22 -1.70
CA ILE A 43 0.94 4.02 -1.37
C ILE A 43 1.83 2.80 -1.63
N ASP A 44 2.14 2.06 -0.57
CA ASP A 44 2.76 0.73 -0.68
C ASP A 44 1.69 -0.34 -0.60
N ILE A 45 1.73 -1.26 -1.55
CA ILE A 45 0.87 -2.45 -1.60
C ILE A 45 1.78 -3.66 -1.52
N LYS A 46 1.71 -4.41 -0.41
CA LYS A 46 2.55 -5.59 -0.17
C LYS A 46 1.70 -6.83 0.02
N ASN A 47 2.26 -8.00 -0.31
CA ASN A 47 1.63 -9.30 -0.13
C ASN A 47 0.25 -9.44 -0.81
N ASN A 48 0.02 -8.70 -1.90
CA ASN A 48 -1.22 -8.82 -2.65
C ASN A 48 -1.15 -10.03 -3.60
N PRO A 49 -2.06 -11.01 -3.49
CA PRO A 49 -2.03 -12.23 -4.30
C PRO A 49 -2.09 -11.95 -5.81
N THR A 50 -2.86 -10.94 -6.22
CA THR A 50 -2.99 -10.56 -7.64
C THR A 50 -1.68 -9.98 -8.17
N LEU A 51 -1.01 -9.08 -7.44
CA LEU A 51 0.26 -8.50 -7.87
C LEU A 51 1.38 -9.55 -7.96
N ILE A 52 1.43 -10.48 -7.00
CA ILE A 52 2.39 -11.59 -6.98
C ILE A 52 2.25 -12.46 -8.25
N ASN A 53 1.01 -12.67 -8.70
CA ASN A 53 0.70 -13.47 -9.89
C ASN A 53 0.82 -12.69 -11.20
N LEU A 54 0.71 -11.36 -11.15
CA LEU A 54 0.71 -10.50 -12.34
C LEU A 54 2.11 -10.36 -12.97
N HIS A 55 3.14 -10.14 -12.16
CA HIS A 55 4.49 -9.89 -12.67
C HIS A 55 5.56 -10.31 -11.65
N ARG A 56 6.62 -11.01 -12.11
CA ARG A 56 7.72 -11.46 -11.23
C ARG A 56 8.36 -10.32 -10.45
N GLY A 57 8.50 -9.14 -11.07
CA GLY A 57 9.05 -7.96 -10.42
C GLY A 57 8.14 -7.33 -9.35
N LEU A 58 6.86 -7.70 -9.28
CA LEU A 58 5.91 -7.21 -8.27
C LEU A 58 5.69 -8.19 -7.12
N ARG A 59 6.46 -9.29 -7.05
CA ARG A 59 6.35 -10.32 -5.99
C ARG A 59 6.49 -9.78 -4.58
N THR A 60 7.27 -8.72 -4.38
CA THR A 60 7.49 -8.09 -3.08
C THR A 60 6.48 -6.97 -2.78
N GLY A 61 5.75 -6.50 -3.80
CA GLY A 61 4.79 -5.41 -3.71
C GLY A 61 4.93 -4.39 -4.84
N ALA A 62 4.12 -3.34 -4.75
CA ALA A 62 4.14 -2.17 -5.62
C ALA A 62 4.15 -0.89 -4.77
N GLU A 63 4.82 0.14 -5.27
CA GLU A 63 4.84 1.48 -4.68
C GLU A 63 4.34 2.48 -5.72
N ILE A 64 3.36 3.31 -5.35
CA ILE A 64 2.80 4.36 -6.20
C ILE A 64 3.06 5.70 -5.52
N LYS A 65 3.69 6.62 -6.26
CA LYS A 65 4.12 7.92 -5.76
C LYS A 65 3.33 9.05 -6.44
N PHE A 66 2.81 9.95 -5.62
CA PHE A 66 2.13 11.16 -6.06
C PHE A 66 2.98 12.37 -5.67
N LYS A 67 3.23 13.27 -6.61
CA LYS A 67 3.88 14.56 -6.36
C LYS A 67 2.83 15.62 -6.06
#